data_AF-A0A2T4WX51-F1
#
_entry.id   AF-A0A2T4WX51-F1
#
_cell.length_a   1.000
_cell.length_b   1.000
_cell.length_c   1.000
_cell.angle_alpha   90.00
_cell.angle_beta   90.00
_cell.angle_gamma   90.00
#
_symmetry.space_group_name_H-M   'P 1'
#
loop_
_entity.id
_entity.type
_entity.pdbx_description
1 polymer ?
#
loop_
_entity_poly.entity_id
_entity_poly.type
_entity_poly.pdbx_seq_one_letter_code
_entity_poly.pdbx_strand_id
1 'polypeptide(L)'
;MKNALKLCLLLLLLCLNCKVYSYSMGDWSAETKNGTAFNDPGGGLTIALSNGDKYKNIKKWYFYKNHIIGTSIQFVGTYDERLTCYFIMNELNNQVLAFDEEDAWYKYRSEHGLIPAYWTRWHLDNWSNMDALIFLSIFYFPITILLLYAYFKSIYSALKGNEFDRSRLAFMVAAPVLFLIIYLLGAFPGSV
;
A
#
# COMPACT_ATOMS: atom_id res chain seq x y z
N MET A 1 19.57 -29.80 -22.89
CA MET A 1 18.32 -29.74 -22.11
C MET A 1 18.47 -30.13 -20.63
N LYS A 2 19.08 -31.27 -20.27
CA LYS A 2 19.18 -31.72 -18.85
C LYS A 2 19.88 -30.73 -17.89
N ASN A 3 20.85 -29.97 -18.37
CA ASN A 3 21.59 -28.99 -17.53
C ASN A 3 20.81 -27.69 -17.30
N ALA A 4 19.98 -27.28 -18.25
CA ALA A 4 19.12 -26.10 -18.11
C ALA A 4 18.02 -26.33 -17.06
N LEU A 5 17.44 -27.55 -17.02
CA LEU A 5 16.44 -27.93 -16.02
C LEU A 5 17.03 -27.90 -14.60
N LYS A 6 18.26 -28.41 -14.42
CA LYS A 6 18.96 -28.40 -13.12
C LYS A 6 19.28 -26.98 -12.65
N LEU A 7 19.69 -26.09 -13.56
CA LEU A 7 19.96 -24.69 -13.25
C LEU A 7 18.68 -23.94 -12.87
N CYS A 8 17.57 -24.15 -13.58
CA CYS A 8 16.27 -23.59 -13.20
C CYS A 8 15.81 -24.10 -11.83
N LEU A 9 15.98 -25.40 -11.53
CA LEU A 9 15.59 -25.96 -10.24
C LEU A 9 16.43 -25.38 -9.09
N LEU A 10 17.73 -25.20 -9.31
CA LEU A 10 18.64 -24.59 -8.34
C LEU A 10 18.29 -23.12 -8.07
N LEU A 11 17.99 -22.35 -9.12
CA LEU A 11 17.55 -20.96 -8.99
C LEU A 11 16.20 -20.88 -8.24
N LEU A 12 15.27 -21.80 -8.53
CA LEU A 12 13.99 -21.88 -7.81
C LEU A 12 14.20 -22.15 -6.31
N LEU A 13 15.10 -23.09 -5.97
CA LEU A 13 15.44 -23.43 -4.58
C LEU A 13 16.20 -22.31 -3.86
N LEU A 14 17.03 -21.54 -4.56
CA LEU A 14 17.70 -20.35 -4.01
C LEU A 14 16.71 -19.22 -3.73
N CYS A 15 15.72 -19.02 -4.61
CA CYS A 15 14.63 -18.06 -4.37
C CYS A 15 13.77 -18.43 -3.15
N LEU A 16 13.59 -19.73 -2.88
CA LEU A 16 12.81 -20.23 -1.73
C LEU A 16 13.53 -20.13 -0.37
N ASN A 17 14.82 -19.76 -0.35
CA ASN A 17 15.59 -19.56 0.89
C ASN A 17 15.57 -18.11 1.42
N CYS A 18 14.74 -17.24 0.82
CA CYS A 18 14.48 -15.93 1.39
C CYS A 18 13.67 -16.12 2.68
N LYS A 19 14.33 -15.94 3.83
CA LYS A 19 13.79 -15.95 5.21
C LYS A 19 12.26 -15.99 5.29
N VAL A 20 11.72 -17.21 5.42
CA VAL A 20 10.31 -17.40 5.78
C VAL A 20 10.20 -17.09 7.27
N TYR A 21 10.02 -15.81 7.59
CA TYR A 21 9.47 -15.45 8.89
C TYR A 21 8.03 -15.98 8.88
N SER A 22 7.69 -16.86 9.82
CA SER A 22 6.34 -17.34 10.05
C SER A 22 5.51 -16.25 10.73
N TYR A 23 5.41 -15.09 10.08
CA TYR A 23 4.27 -14.22 10.26
C TYR A 23 3.10 -14.91 9.57
N SER A 24 1.90 -14.87 10.18
CA SER A 24 0.71 -15.31 9.47
C SER A 24 0.67 -14.60 8.13
N MET A 25 0.18 -15.21 7.05
CA MET A 25 0.14 -14.57 5.72
C MET A 25 -0.62 -13.23 5.69
N GLY A 26 -1.29 -12.84 6.78
CA GLY A 26 -1.91 -11.53 6.98
C GLY A 26 -1.19 -10.58 7.93
N ASP A 27 -0.14 -11.00 8.65
CA ASP A 27 0.54 -10.09 9.58
C ASP A 27 1.52 -9.21 8.82
N TRP A 28 1.36 -7.90 8.96
CA TRP A 28 2.27 -6.92 8.39
C TRP A 28 2.66 -5.86 9.41
N SER A 29 3.82 -5.24 9.17
CA SER A 29 4.31 -4.11 9.94
C SER A 29 4.94 -3.09 8.99
N ALA A 30 4.67 -1.81 9.22
CA ALA A 30 5.33 -0.73 8.50
C ALA A 30 5.54 0.47 9.42
N GLU A 31 6.55 1.28 9.10
CA GLU A 31 6.89 2.48 9.85
C GLU A 31 6.85 3.70 8.94
N THR A 32 6.26 4.78 9.42
CA THR A 32 6.29 6.08 8.76
C THR A 32 7.67 6.72 8.93
N LYS A 33 7.97 7.75 8.12
CA LYS A 33 9.19 8.55 8.27
C LYS A 33 9.33 9.23 9.64
N ASN A 34 8.22 9.38 10.39
CA ASN A 34 8.19 10.05 11.70
C ASN A 34 8.23 9.04 12.87
N GLY A 35 8.46 7.76 12.60
CA GLY A 35 8.54 6.73 13.64
C GLY A 35 7.20 6.19 14.14
N THR A 36 6.09 6.55 13.49
CA THR A 36 4.79 5.92 13.76
C THR A 36 4.78 4.52 13.14
N ALA A 37 4.66 3.50 13.98
CA ALA A 37 4.62 2.11 13.58
C ALA A 37 3.17 1.62 13.43
N PHE A 38 2.90 0.86 12.38
CA PHE A 38 1.64 0.18 12.13
C PHE A 38 1.89 -1.31 12.18
N ASN A 39 1.01 -2.03 12.86
CA ASN A 39 1.11 -3.47 13.04
C ASN A 39 -0.27 -4.09 12.97
N ASP A 40 -0.42 -5.20 12.26
CA ASP A 40 -1.64 -6.00 12.24
C ASP A 40 -1.33 -7.46 12.59
N PRO A 41 -1.28 -7.85 13.88
CA PRO A 41 -0.95 -9.22 14.30
C PRO A 41 -2.17 -10.16 14.21
N GLY A 42 -3.02 -10.00 13.20
CA GLY A 42 -4.25 -10.79 12.99
C GLY A 42 -5.42 -10.45 13.92
N GLY A 43 -5.21 -9.57 14.90
CA GLY A 43 -6.24 -9.03 15.81
C GLY A 43 -6.81 -7.67 15.37
N GLY A 44 -6.38 -7.16 14.22
CA GLY A 44 -6.74 -5.86 13.68
C GLY A 44 -5.61 -4.84 13.78
N LEU A 45 -5.64 -3.90 12.84
CA LEU A 45 -4.64 -2.85 12.71
C LEU A 45 -4.50 -2.03 14.00
N THR A 46 -3.26 -1.90 14.45
CA THR A 46 -2.81 -1.04 15.55
C THR A 46 -1.80 -0.03 15.04
N ILE A 47 -1.99 1.24 15.39
CA ILE A 47 -1.06 2.33 15.11
C ILE A 47 -0.42 2.74 16.42
N ALA A 48 0.91 2.78 16.45
CA ALA A 48 1.72 3.15 17.60
C ALA A 48 2.58 4.36 17.25
N LEU A 49 2.39 5.47 17.95
CA LEU A 49 3.23 6.66 17.85
C LEU A 49 4.62 6.40 18.45
N SER A 50 5.58 7.27 18.11
CA SER A 50 6.97 7.13 18.54
C SER A 50 7.16 7.19 20.07
N ASN A 51 6.24 7.84 20.78
CA ASN A 51 6.21 7.89 22.25
C ASN A 51 5.64 6.62 22.90
N GLY A 52 5.16 5.65 22.10
CA GLY A 52 4.57 4.41 22.55
C GLY A 52 3.05 4.43 22.72
N ASP A 53 2.38 5.58 22.50
CA ASP A 53 0.92 5.65 22.50
C ASP A 53 0.35 4.81 21.37
N LYS A 54 -0.69 4.02 21.67
CA LYS A 54 -1.27 3.06 20.72
C LYS A 54 -2.76 3.31 20.54
N TYR A 55 -3.21 3.14 19.30
CA TYR A 55 -4.62 3.15 18.94
C TYR A 55 -4.92 1.89 18.14
N LYS A 56 -6.02 1.22 18.46
CA LYS A 56 -6.35 -0.12 17.97
C LYS A 56 -7.66 -0.12 17.18
N ASN A 57 -7.94 -1.25 16.53
CA ASN A 57 -9.19 -1.51 15.80
C ASN A 57 -9.47 -0.46 14.73
N ILE A 58 -8.43 -0.03 14.02
CA ILE A 58 -8.58 0.93 12.93
C ILE A 58 -9.39 0.31 11.80
N LYS A 59 -10.44 0.99 11.36
CA LYS A 59 -11.29 0.55 10.25
C LYS A 59 -10.83 1.13 8.92
N LYS A 60 -10.55 2.42 8.91
CA LYS A 60 -10.04 3.15 7.75
C LYS A 60 -9.31 4.40 8.19
N TRP A 61 -8.31 4.80 7.44
CA TRP A 61 -7.45 5.92 7.81
C TRP A 61 -6.75 6.49 6.57
N TYR A 62 -6.17 7.69 6.68
CA TYR A 62 -5.37 8.30 5.63
C TYR A 62 -4.31 9.23 6.22
N PHE A 63 -3.23 9.45 5.47
CA PHE A 63 -2.20 10.43 5.82
C PHE A 63 -2.53 11.81 5.23
N TYR A 64 -2.40 12.86 6.03
CA TYR A 64 -2.48 14.23 5.54
C TYR A 64 -1.71 15.20 6.44
N LYS A 65 -0.78 16.00 5.88
CA LYS A 65 0.02 16.99 6.62
C LYS A 65 0.68 16.46 7.92
N ASN A 66 1.35 15.30 7.85
CA ASN A 66 1.94 14.60 9.01
C ASN A 66 0.94 14.22 10.11
N HIS A 67 -0.35 14.12 9.75
CA HIS A 67 -1.38 13.55 10.59
C HIS A 67 -1.88 12.24 10.00
N ILE A 68 -2.29 11.34 10.88
CA ILE A 68 -3.03 10.14 10.54
C ILE A 68 -4.47 10.37 11.00
N ILE A 69 -5.38 10.39 10.05
CA ILE A 69 -6.77 10.74 10.31
C ILE A 69 -7.63 9.54 9.92
N GLY A 70 -8.55 9.12 10.79
CA GLY A 70 -9.29 7.90 10.52
C GLY A 70 -10.48 7.65 11.43
N THR A 71 -11.00 6.44 11.29
CA THR A 71 -12.07 5.90 12.11
C THR A 71 -11.67 4.53 12.65
N SER A 72 -12.05 4.23 13.88
CA SER A 72 -11.89 2.94 14.54
C SER A 72 -13.24 2.37 14.97
N ILE A 73 -13.25 1.10 15.33
CA ILE A 73 -14.41 0.44 15.94
C ILE A 73 -14.10 0.16 17.40
N GLN A 74 -14.96 0.66 18.29
CA GLN A 74 -14.95 0.31 19.69
C GLN A 74 -16.09 -0.66 19.98
N PHE A 75 -15.77 -1.73 20.71
CA PHE A 75 -16.75 -2.70 21.19
C PHE A 75 -17.29 -2.22 22.53
N VAL A 76 -18.61 -2.08 22.65
CA VAL A 76 -19.27 -1.67 23.90
C VAL A 76 -20.14 -2.83 24.37
N GLY A 77 -19.83 -3.41 25.53
CA GLY A 77 -20.62 -4.51 26.06
C GLY A 77 -20.44 -5.82 25.28
N THR A 78 -21.51 -6.29 24.61
CA THR A 78 -21.51 -7.54 23.84
C THR A 78 -20.84 -7.37 22.48
N TYR A 79 -20.36 -8.47 21.87
CA TYR A 79 -19.61 -8.44 20.60
C TYR A 79 -20.34 -7.80 19.41
N ASP A 80 -21.66 -7.63 19.50
CA ASP A 80 -22.50 -7.09 18.42
C ASP A 80 -22.68 -5.57 18.47
N GLU A 81 -22.41 -4.92 19.61
CA GLU A 81 -22.51 -3.47 19.76
C GLU A 81 -21.18 -2.79 19.38
N ARG A 82 -21.19 -2.13 18.22
CA ARG A 82 -20.02 -1.46 17.62
C ARG A 82 -20.26 0.02 17.52
N LEU A 83 -19.48 0.80 18.26
CA LEU A 83 -19.42 2.26 18.08
C LEU A 83 -18.30 2.61 17.12
N THR A 84 -18.60 3.51 16.18
CA THR A 84 -17.57 4.09 15.32
C THR A 84 -16.98 5.28 16.06
N CYS A 85 -15.69 5.23 16.32
CA CYS A 85 -14.94 6.36 16.89
C CYS A 85 -14.11 7.00 15.78
N TYR A 86 -13.85 8.29 15.91
CA TYR A 86 -13.05 9.06 14.96
C TYR A 86 -11.77 9.49 15.66
N PHE A 87 -10.67 9.55 14.91
CA PHE A 87 -9.40 9.94 15.48
C PHE A 87 -8.56 10.80 14.54
N ILE A 88 -7.66 11.55 15.16
CA ILE A 88 -6.62 12.33 14.52
C ILE A 88 -5.36 12.14 15.35
N MET A 89 -4.31 11.61 14.73
CA MET A 89 -2.98 11.52 15.33
C MET A 89 -2.08 12.53 14.66
N ASN A 90 -1.35 13.30 15.45
CA ASN A 90 -0.28 14.15 14.95
C ASN A 90 1.05 13.46 15.21
N GLU A 91 1.72 13.08 14.12
CA GLU A 91 2.96 12.30 14.19
C GLU A 91 4.15 13.14 14.72
N LEU A 92 4.09 14.47 14.61
CA LEU A 92 5.20 15.34 14.97
C LEU A 92 5.26 15.61 16.47
N ASN A 93 4.11 15.72 17.14
CA ASN A 93 4.03 16.00 18.57
C ASN A 93 3.56 14.79 19.40
N ASN A 94 3.34 13.64 18.74
CA ASN A 94 2.82 12.41 19.35
C ASN A 94 1.47 12.60 20.06
N GLN A 95 0.58 13.45 19.54
CA GLN A 95 -0.74 13.66 20.11
C GLN A 95 -1.79 12.78 19.42
N VAL A 96 -2.66 12.14 20.22
CA VAL A 96 -3.87 11.46 19.74
C VAL A 96 -5.10 12.20 20.22
N LEU A 97 -5.97 12.55 19.29
CA LEU A 97 -7.30 13.08 19.56
C LEU A 97 -8.33 12.06 19.11
N ALA A 98 -9.27 11.72 20.00
CA ALA A 98 -10.38 10.83 19.72
C ALA A 98 -11.70 11.60 19.86
N PHE A 99 -12.68 11.24 19.04
CA PHE A 99 -13.99 11.87 18.99
C PHE A 99 -15.06 10.78 18.88
N ASP A 100 -16.13 10.93 19.64
CA ASP A 100 -17.28 10.02 19.61
C ASP A 100 -18.34 10.47 18.59
N GLU A 101 -18.27 11.71 18.14
CA GLU A 101 -19.20 12.31 17.17
C GLU A 101 -18.49 12.74 15.88
N GLU A 102 -19.07 12.39 14.73
CA GLU A 102 -18.54 12.74 13.42
C GLU A 102 -18.46 14.26 13.20
N ASP A 103 -19.47 14.99 13.66
CA ASP A 103 -19.56 16.44 13.49
C ASP A 103 -18.44 17.17 14.25
N ALA A 104 -18.13 16.72 15.47
CA ALA A 104 -17.02 17.26 16.26
C ALA A 104 -15.67 17.00 15.57
N TRP A 105 -15.47 15.78 15.04
CA TRP A 105 -14.28 15.42 14.29
C TRP A 105 -14.14 16.21 13.00
N TYR A 106 -15.22 16.36 12.23
CA TYR A 106 -15.23 17.13 10.99
C TYR A 106 -14.95 18.63 11.26
N LYS A 107 -15.60 19.20 12.28
CA LYS A 107 -15.38 20.59 12.70
C LYS A 107 -13.91 20.83 13.05
N TYR A 108 -13.32 19.97 13.89
CA TYR A 108 -11.91 20.06 14.24
C TYR A 108 -11.02 20.04 12.99
N ARG A 109 -11.28 19.13 12.05
CA ARG A 109 -10.51 19.04 10.80
C ARG A 109 -10.64 20.28 9.94
N SER A 110 -11.83 20.87 9.87
CA SER A 110 -12.07 22.11 9.12
C SER A 110 -11.28 23.28 9.72
N GLU A 111 -11.39 23.47 11.04
CA GLU A 111 -10.73 24.57 11.77
C GLU A 111 -9.19 24.49 11.70
N HIS A 112 -8.64 23.28 11.62
CA HIS A 112 -7.18 23.07 11.56
C HIS A 112 -6.66 22.84 10.13
N GLY A 113 -7.50 22.99 9.10
CA GLY A 113 -7.09 22.81 7.70
C GLY A 113 -6.59 21.38 7.39
N LEU A 114 -7.22 20.37 8.00
CA LEU A 114 -6.97 18.93 7.85
C LEU A 114 -7.99 18.25 6.91
N ILE A 115 -8.49 18.99 5.93
CA ILE A 115 -9.35 18.48 4.86
C ILE A 115 -8.54 18.52 3.56
N PRO A 116 -8.24 17.36 2.95
CA PRO A 116 -7.58 17.30 1.65
C PRO A 116 -8.36 18.08 0.60
N ALA A 117 -7.67 18.79 -0.29
CA ALA A 117 -8.31 19.72 -1.21
C ALA A 117 -8.92 19.01 -2.43
N TYR A 118 -8.30 17.93 -2.89
CA TYR A 118 -8.65 17.28 -4.14
C TYR A 118 -9.04 15.82 -3.94
N TRP A 119 -8.29 15.09 -3.10
CA TRP A 119 -8.48 13.66 -2.96
C TRP A 119 -8.08 13.15 -1.58
N THR A 120 -9.05 12.53 -0.90
CA THR A 120 -8.81 11.73 0.30
C THR A 120 -8.59 10.29 -0.08
N ARG A 121 -7.40 9.77 0.17
CA ARG A 121 -7.04 8.38 -0.10
C ARG A 121 -7.19 7.55 1.16
N TRP A 122 -8.34 6.91 1.29
CA TRP A 122 -8.64 6.00 2.39
C TRP A 122 -7.88 4.69 2.23
N HIS A 123 -7.16 4.31 3.28
CA HIS A 123 -6.56 3.00 3.47
C HIS A 123 -7.46 2.19 4.40
N LEU A 124 -7.79 0.97 4.00
CA LEU A 124 -8.57 0.02 4.81
C LEU A 124 -7.68 -0.97 5.56
N ASP A 125 -6.41 -1.08 5.14
CA ASP A 125 -5.45 -2.08 5.58
C ASP A 125 -4.02 -1.54 5.31
N ASN A 126 -3.06 -2.42 5.04
CA ASN A 126 -1.69 -2.15 4.64
C ASN A 126 -1.62 -1.12 3.50
N TRP A 127 -1.03 0.05 3.77
CA TRP A 127 -0.74 1.04 2.73
C TRP A 127 0.56 0.73 1.98
N SER A 128 1.47 0.02 2.66
CA SER A 128 2.82 -0.26 2.18
C SER A 128 2.79 -1.21 1.00
N ASN A 129 1.84 -2.15 0.94
CA ASN A 129 1.45 -3.03 -0.18
C ASN A 129 2.53 -3.41 -1.23
N MET A 130 3.81 -3.45 -0.85
CA MET A 130 4.86 -4.08 -1.64
C MET A 130 4.62 -5.59 -1.72
N ASP A 131 3.84 -6.16 -0.81
CA ASP A 131 3.39 -7.54 -0.88
C ASP A 131 2.43 -7.77 -2.05
N ALA A 132 1.62 -6.77 -2.42
CA ALA A 132 0.84 -6.81 -3.65
C ALA A 132 1.76 -6.82 -4.88
N LEU A 133 2.90 -6.13 -4.86
CA LEU A 133 3.92 -6.22 -5.93
C LEU A 133 4.59 -7.59 -6.00
N ILE A 134 4.78 -8.29 -4.88
CA ILE A 134 5.29 -9.68 -4.85
C ILE A 134 4.21 -10.66 -5.33
N PHE A 135 2.96 -10.47 -4.93
CA PHE A 135 1.82 -11.24 -5.43
C PHE A 135 1.60 -11.00 -6.93
N LEU A 136 1.67 -9.74 -7.37
CA LEU A 136 1.75 -9.34 -8.77
C LEU A 136 2.97 -9.99 -9.43
N SER A 137 4.15 -10.02 -8.81
CA SER A 137 5.33 -10.58 -9.48
C SER A 137 5.24 -12.08 -9.72
N ILE A 138 4.43 -12.83 -8.96
CA ILE A 138 4.17 -14.27 -9.17
C ILE A 138 3.03 -14.50 -10.18
N PHE A 139 1.88 -13.82 -10.02
CA PHE A 139 0.70 -14.03 -10.88
C PHE A 139 0.75 -13.22 -12.20
N TYR A 140 1.37 -12.05 -12.16
CA TYR A 140 1.74 -11.27 -13.34
C TYR A 140 3.15 -11.61 -13.84
N PHE A 141 3.88 -12.59 -13.28
CA PHE A 141 5.13 -13.05 -13.91
C PHE A 141 4.90 -13.40 -15.40
N PRO A 142 3.88 -14.21 -15.74
CA PRO A 142 3.62 -14.56 -17.14
C PRO A 142 3.19 -13.34 -17.95
N ILE A 143 2.40 -12.44 -17.36
CA ILE A 143 1.98 -11.19 -17.99
C ILE A 143 3.20 -10.31 -18.26
N THR A 144 4.11 -10.16 -17.30
CA THR A 144 5.34 -9.38 -17.41
C THR A 144 6.26 -9.96 -18.49
N ILE A 145 6.39 -11.28 -18.59
CA ILE A 145 7.12 -11.93 -19.69
C ILE A 145 6.45 -11.61 -21.04
N LEU A 146 5.11 -11.71 -21.14
CA LEU A 146 4.38 -11.38 -22.37
C LEU A 146 4.53 -9.91 -22.73
N LEU A 147 4.55 -9.01 -21.74
CA LEU A 147 4.79 -7.58 -21.91
C LEU A 147 6.20 -7.31 -22.40
N LEU A 148 7.22 -7.89 -21.77
CA LEU A 148 8.60 -7.77 -22.22
C LEU A 148 8.78 -8.33 -23.63
N TYR A 149 8.16 -9.47 -23.93
CA TYR A 149 8.15 -10.03 -25.28
C TYR A 149 7.50 -9.08 -26.30
N ALA A 150 6.34 -8.50 -25.97
CA ALA A 150 5.67 -7.51 -26.81
C ALA A 150 6.53 -6.25 -27.02
N TYR A 151 7.25 -5.81 -25.98
CA TYR A 151 8.23 -4.72 -26.04
C TYR A 151 9.37 -5.03 -26.99
N PHE A 152 10.06 -6.16 -26.79
CA PHE A 152 11.18 -6.57 -27.63
C PHE A 152 10.75 -6.77 -29.08
N LYS A 153 9.59 -7.39 -29.31
CA LYS A 153 9.02 -7.56 -30.65
C LYS A 153 8.72 -6.22 -31.31
N SER A 154 8.19 -5.25 -30.55
CA SER A 154 7.92 -3.91 -31.06
C SER A 154 9.21 -3.18 -31.43
N ILE A 155 10.21 -3.17 -30.54
CA ILE A 155 11.53 -2.58 -30.80
C ILE A 155 12.20 -3.24 -32.02
N TYR A 156 12.20 -4.57 -32.09
CA TYR A 156 12.76 -5.30 -33.22
C TYR A 156 12.07 -4.95 -34.55
N SER A 157 10.75 -4.83 -34.53
CA SER A 157 9.96 -4.39 -35.70
C SER A 157 10.32 -2.97 -36.13
N ALA A 158 10.52 -2.04 -35.18
CA ALA A 158 11.00 -0.68 -35.46
C ALA A 158 12.37 -0.69 -36.15
N LEU A 159 13.31 -1.46 -35.60
CA LEU A 159 14.68 -1.54 -36.13
C LEU A 159 14.74 -2.13 -37.55
N LYS A 160 13.75 -2.94 -37.94
CA LYS A 160 13.61 -3.48 -39.30
C LYS A 160 12.97 -2.51 -40.30
N GLY A 161 12.58 -1.31 -39.88
CA GLY A 161 11.93 -0.32 -40.73
C GLY A 161 10.47 -0.63 -41.04
N ASN A 162 9.85 -1.56 -40.32
CA ASN A 162 8.40 -1.77 -40.44
C ASN A 162 7.68 -0.54 -39.87
N GLU A 163 6.56 -0.16 -40.49
CA GLU A 163 5.73 0.93 -39.97
C GLU A 163 5.34 0.66 -38.52
N PHE A 164 5.71 1.61 -37.66
CA PHE A 164 5.44 1.52 -36.24
C PHE A 164 3.99 1.91 -36.00
N ASP A 165 3.12 0.92 -35.77
CA ASP A 165 1.72 1.18 -35.46
C ASP A 165 1.62 2.04 -34.18
N ARG A 166 0.83 3.12 -34.26
CA ARG A 166 0.54 4.04 -33.15
C ARG A 166 0.03 3.30 -31.91
N SER A 167 -0.70 2.19 -32.09
CA SER A 167 -1.19 1.37 -30.98
C SER A 167 -0.05 0.78 -30.14
N ARG A 168 1.05 0.35 -30.78
CA ARG A 168 2.22 -0.23 -30.12
C ARG A 168 3.02 0.83 -29.38
N LEU A 169 3.15 2.02 -29.96
CA LEU A 169 3.80 3.15 -29.30
C LEU A 169 3.02 3.58 -28.06
N ALA A 170 1.69 3.72 -28.19
CA ALA A 170 0.82 4.05 -27.07
C ALA A 170 0.96 3.03 -25.94
N PHE A 171 1.00 1.74 -26.26
CA PHE A 171 1.23 0.67 -25.30
C PHE A 171 2.59 0.81 -24.59
N MET A 172 3.67 1.05 -25.35
CA MET A 172 5.03 1.18 -24.83
C MET A 172 5.26 2.43 -23.96
N VAL A 173 4.37 3.42 -24.04
CA VAL A 173 4.43 4.61 -23.19
C VAL A 173 3.46 4.46 -22.01
N ALA A 174 2.25 3.97 -22.26
CA ALA A 174 1.20 3.87 -21.25
C ALA A 174 1.57 2.90 -20.11
N ALA A 175 2.16 1.74 -20.42
CA ALA A 175 2.47 0.75 -19.39
C ALA A 175 3.51 1.25 -18.36
N PRO A 176 4.70 1.78 -18.74
CA PRO A 176 5.67 2.31 -17.77
C PRO A 176 5.13 3.52 -17.00
N VAL A 177 4.36 4.38 -17.66
CA VAL A 177 3.72 5.52 -17.00
C VAL A 177 2.72 5.05 -15.95
N LEU A 178 1.90 4.04 -16.27
CA LEU A 178 0.97 3.44 -15.31
C LEU A 178 1.73 2.80 -14.13
N PHE A 179 2.79 2.04 -14.38
CA PHE A 179 3.63 1.47 -13.32
C PHE A 179 4.27 2.54 -12.45
N LEU A 180 4.76 3.63 -13.05
CA LEU A 180 5.31 4.77 -12.32
C LEU A 180 4.24 5.44 -11.46
N ILE A 181 3.03 5.64 -11.97
CA ILE A 181 1.91 6.18 -11.19
C ILE A 181 1.60 5.27 -10.00
N ILE A 182 1.47 3.96 -10.21
CA ILE A 182 1.21 2.99 -9.14
C ILE A 182 2.34 3.02 -8.09
N TYR A 183 3.60 3.05 -8.54
CA TYR A 183 4.76 3.15 -7.67
C TYR A 183 4.75 4.45 -6.85
N LEU A 184 4.52 5.59 -7.48
CA LEU A 184 4.43 6.88 -6.80
C LEU A 184 3.27 6.90 -5.80
N LEU A 185 2.13 6.32 -6.13
CA LEU A 185 1.03 6.14 -5.18
C LEU A 185 1.44 5.22 -4.02
N GLY A 186 2.23 4.18 -4.21
CA GLY A 186 2.75 3.37 -3.10
C GLY A 186 3.71 4.16 -2.20
N ALA A 187 4.69 4.81 -2.82
CA ALA A 187 5.76 5.56 -2.14
C ALA A 187 5.25 6.80 -1.39
N PHE A 188 4.20 7.44 -1.91
CA PHE A 188 3.57 8.62 -1.34
C PHE A 188 2.11 8.33 -0.96
N PRO A 189 1.86 7.75 0.24
CA PRO A 189 0.53 7.34 0.67
C PRO A 189 -0.37 8.51 1.13
N GLY A 190 0.15 9.74 1.08
CA GLY A 190 -0.53 10.98 1.45
C GLY A 190 -1.74 11.31 0.59
N SER A 191 -2.78 11.83 1.22
CA SER A 191 -3.89 12.52 0.56
C SER A 191 -3.46 13.91 0.07
N VAL A 192 -4.18 14.44 -0.93
CA VAL A 192 -3.86 15.71 -1.60
C VAL A 192 -4.99 16.71 -1.43
#